data_AF-A0A183HSI9-F1
#
_entry.id   AF-A0A183HSI9-F1
#
_cell.length_a   1.000
_cell.length_b   1.000
_cell.length_c   1.000
_cell.angle_alpha   90.00
_cell.angle_beta   90.00
_cell.angle_gamma   90.00
#
_symmetry.space_group_name_H-M   'P 1'
#
loop_
_entity.id
_entity.type
_entity.pdbx_description
1 polymer ?
#
loop_
_entity_poly.entity_id
_entity_poly.type
_entity_poly.pdbx_seq_one_letter_code
_entity_poly.pdbx_strand_id
1 'polypeptide(L)'
;MIDVLNKGYAQEFNRKYTSVIPCNVFGPHDNYNLRNGHVIPVLIHKTYIAKRDGTPLEVFGSGTPLRQFIYSLDLARLFVWAIRSYE
;
A
#
# COMPACT_ATOMS: atom_id res chain seq x y z
N MET A 1 -10.27 1.86 -13.94
CA MET A 1 -10.16 1.48 -15.37
C MET A 1 -10.04 -0.02 -15.55
N ILE A 2 -9.20 -0.73 -14.77
CA ILE A 2 -9.06 -2.19 -14.90
C ILE A 2 -10.35 -2.98 -14.60
N ASP A 3 -11.18 -2.53 -13.66
CA ASP A 3 -12.48 -3.17 -13.36
C ASP A 3 -13.45 -3.17 -14.56
N VAL A 4 -13.44 -2.08 -15.36
CA VAL A 4 -14.25 -1.99 -16.59
C VAL A 4 -13.76 -3.02 -17.62
N LEU A 5 -12.44 -3.16 -17.77
CA LEU A 5 -11.85 -4.16 -18.66
C LEU A 5 -12.18 -5.59 -18.19
N ASN A 6 -12.03 -5.87 -16.90
CA ASN A 6 -12.36 -7.18 -16.32
C ASN A 6 -13.81 -7.59 -16.66
N LYS A 7 -14.77 -6.66 -16.50
CA LYS A 7 -16.18 -6.88 -16.84
C LYS A 7 -16.38 -7.10 -18.34
N GLY A 8 -15.73 -6.31 -19.20
CA GLY A 8 -15.81 -6.48 -20.65
C GLY A 8 -15.31 -7.86 -21.09
N TYR A 9 -14.15 -8.30 -20.59
CA TYR A 9 -13.59 -9.62 -20.89
C TYR A 9 -14.44 -10.78 -20.34
N ALA A 10 -15.09 -10.59 -19.19
CA ALA A 10 -16.04 -11.56 -18.67
C ALA A 10 -17.28 -11.70 -19.59
N GLN A 11 -17.82 -10.58 -20.07
CA GLN A 11 -19.00 -10.55 -20.94
C GLN A 11 -18.74 -11.11 -22.34
N GLU A 12 -17.62 -10.72 -22.97
CA GLU A 12 -17.35 -11.05 -24.38
C GLU A 12 -16.63 -12.40 -24.53
N PHE A 13 -15.77 -12.75 -23.57
CA PHE A 13 -14.86 -13.90 -23.70
C PHE A 13 -14.94 -14.89 -22.53
N ASN A 14 -15.92 -14.75 -21.62
CA ASN A 14 -16.10 -15.59 -20.44
C ASN A 14 -14.81 -15.74 -19.60
N ARG A 15 -14.04 -14.64 -19.47
CA ARG A 15 -12.79 -14.62 -18.70
C ARG A 15 -13.05 -14.25 -17.24
N LYS A 16 -12.37 -14.94 -16.34
CA LYS A 16 -12.41 -14.71 -14.89
C LYS A 16 -11.28 -13.79 -14.46
N TYR A 17 -11.43 -12.51 -14.71
CA TYR A 17 -10.47 -11.49 -14.27
C TYR A 17 -11.05 -10.66 -13.13
N THR A 18 -10.21 -10.36 -12.14
CA THR A 18 -10.61 -9.54 -10.99
C THR A 18 -9.47 -8.60 -10.59
N SER A 19 -9.77 -7.66 -9.70
CA SER A 19 -8.81 -6.74 -9.11
C SER A 19 -9.08 -6.59 -7.62
N VAL A 20 -8.01 -6.46 -6.83
CA VAL A 20 -8.11 -6.08 -5.42
C VAL A 20 -7.65 -4.63 -5.25
N ILE A 21 -8.27 -3.92 -4.31
CA ILE A 21 -7.96 -2.52 -4.02
C ILE A 21 -7.46 -2.45 -2.57
N PRO A 22 -6.13 -2.49 -2.35
CA PRO A 22 -5.59 -2.26 -1.01
C PRO A 22 -5.72 -0.78 -0.62
N CYS A 23 -5.66 -0.52 0.68
CA CYS A 23 -5.43 0.83 1.21
C CYS A 23 -3.92 1.16 1.18
N ASN A 24 -3.40 1.92 2.15
CA ASN A 24 -1.97 2.23 2.19
C ASN A 24 -1.17 1.02 2.68
N VAL A 25 -0.35 0.45 1.80
CA VAL A 25 0.50 -0.70 2.13
C VAL A 25 1.79 -0.21 2.79
N PHE A 26 2.28 -0.95 3.78
CA PHE A 26 3.61 -0.73 4.36
C PHE A 26 4.29 -2.06 4.73
N GLY A 27 5.61 -2.07 4.77
CA GLY A 27 6.37 -3.21 5.30
C GLY A 27 7.82 -3.26 4.82
N PRO A 28 8.50 -4.40 5.03
CA PRO A 28 9.85 -4.62 4.50
C PRO A 28 9.89 -4.44 2.98
N HIS A 29 11.03 -3.98 2.47
CA HIS A 29 11.25 -3.71 1.04
C HIS A 29 10.38 -2.59 0.43
N ASP A 30 9.75 -1.75 1.26
CA ASP A 30 9.06 -0.53 0.82
C ASP A 30 10.08 0.55 0.36
N ASN A 31 9.57 1.62 -0.25
CA ASN A 31 10.37 2.75 -0.68
C ASN A 31 10.60 3.74 0.49
N TYR A 32 11.77 3.66 1.11
CA TYR A 32 12.20 4.56 2.20
C TYR A 32 12.80 5.88 1.71
N ASN A 33 12.70 6.23 0.43
CA ASN A 33 13.18 7.52 -0.07
C ASN A 33 12.38 8.69 0.55
N LEU A 34 13.07 9.70 1.10
CA LEU A 34 12.44 10.82 1.82
C LEU A 34 11.55 11.73 0.94
N ARG A 35 11.75 11.74 -0.38
CA ARG A 35 10.98 12.58 -1.33
C ARG A 35 9.84 11.81 -1.99
N ASN A 36 10.07 10.53 -2.30
CA ASN A 36 9.18 9.72 -3.14
C ASN A 36 8.52 8.55 -2.38
N GLY A 37 8.84 8.35 -1.11
CA GLY A 37 8.28 7.28 -0.29
C GLY A 37 6.90 7.63 0.27
N HIS A 38 6.16 6.59 0.67
CA HIS A 38 4.87 6.74 1.33
C HIS A 38 5.03 7.16 2.80
N VAL A 39 3.92 7.51 3.44
CA VAL A 39 3.90 8.09 4.80
C VAL A 39 4.68 7.26 5.82
N ILE A 40 4.38 5.97 5.98
CA ILE A 40 5.04 5.11 6.98
C ILE A 40 6.55 4.95 6.70
N PRO A 41 7.01 4.52 5.51
CA PRO A 41 8.45 4.33 5.28
C PRO A 41 9.24 5.65 5.39
N VAL A 42 8.67 6.78 4.95
CA VAL A 42 9.29 8.10 5.13
C VAL A 42 9.40 8.46 6.62
N LEU A 43 8.36 8.23 7.42
CA LEU A 43 8.40 8.52 8.86
C LEU A 43 9.41 7.63 9.59
N ILE A 44 9.52 6.35 9.23
CA ILE A 44 10.57 5.45 9.76
C ILE A 44 11.96 6.02 9.46
N HIS A 45 12.21 6.43 8.22
CA HIS A 45 13.51 6.97 7.82
C HIS A 45 13.80 8.32 8.49
N LYS A 46 12.83 9.23 8.56
CA LYS A 46 12.95 10.50 9.29
C LYS A 46 13.25 10.27 10.77
N THR A 47 12.59 9.30 11.39
CA THR A 47 12.81 8.95 12.80
C THR A 47 14.22 8.42 13.02
N TYR A 48 14.73 7.59 12.10
CA TYR A 48 16.12 7.13 12.12
C TYR A 48 17.12 8.29 12.05
N ILE A 49 16.92 9.23 11.12
CA ILE A 49 17.78 10.41 10.96
C ILE A 49 17.73 11.30 12.21
N ALA A 50 16.52 11.63 12.69
CA ALA A 50 16.31 12.46 13.86
C ALA A 50 17.00 11.86 15.11
N LYS A 51 16.88 10.54 15.31
CA LYS A 51 17.56 9.83 16.40
C LYS A 51 19.09 9.89 16.25
N ARG A 52 19.60 9.69 15.04
CA ARG A 52 21.05 9.72 14.75
C ARG A 52 21.64 11.10 14.99
N ASP A 53 20.93 12.14 14.59
CA ASP A 53 21.42 13.52 14.56
C ASP A 53 21.02 14.31 15.84
N GLY A 54 20.22 13.71 16.73
CA GLY A 54 19.74 14.37 17.95
C GLY A 54 18.76 15.51 17.70
N THR A 55 18.08 15.51 16.55
CA THR A 55 17.14 16.55 16.14
C THR A 55 15.69 16.13 16.38
N PRO A 56 14.75 17.09 16.52
CA PRO A 56 13.34 16.75 16.63
C PRO A 56 12.81 16.11 15.34
N LEU A 57 11.88 15.17 15.47
CA LEU A 57 11.18 14.58 14.34
C LEU A 57 10.12 15.54 13.80
N GLU A 58 10.29 15.99 12.55
CA GLU A 58 9.31 16.83 11.86
C GLU A 58 8.36 16.01 10.97
N VAL A 59 7.08 16.03 11.35
CA VAL A 59 5.96 15.45 10.59
C VAL A 59 5.24 16.57 9.85
N PHE A 60 4.98 16.37 8.55
CA PHE A 60 4.33 17.41 7.73
C PHE A 60 2.80 17.37 7.88
N GLY A 61 2.21 18.57 7.93
CA GLY A 61 0.76 18.76 8.09
C GLY A 61 0.32 18.79 9.55
N SER A 62 -0.99 18.82 9.77
CA SER A 62 -1.62 18.93 11.10
C SER A 62 -1.59 17.64 11.92
N GLY A 63 -1.29 16.49 11.31
CA GLY A 63 -1.40 15.17 11.94
C GLY A 63 -2.83 14.67 12.17
N THR A 64 -3.85 15.48 11.88
CA THR A 64 -5.27 15.11 12.02
C THR A 64 -5.84 14.17 10.93
N PRO A 65 -5.29 14.07 9.69
CA PRO A 65 -5.86 13.19 8.68
C PRO A 65 -5.77 11.70 9.06
N LEU A 66 -6.91 11.00 9.02
CA LEU A 66 -6.98 9.55 9.24
C LEU A 66 -6.60 8.77 7.98
N ARG A 67 -5.95 7.62 8.16
CA ARG A 67 -5.52 6.72 7.08
C ARG A 67 -5.73 5.27 7.50
N GLN A 68 -6.11 4.43 6.54
CA GLN A 68 -6.12 2.97 6.72
C GLN A 68 -4.82 2.40 6.16
N PHE A 69 -4.19 1.52 6.94
CA PHE A 69 -2.96 0.85 6.57
C PHE A 69 -3.16 -0.67 6.58
N ILE A 70 -2.47 -1.35 5.66
CA ILE A 70 -2.39 -2.81 5.63
C ILE A 70 -0.93 -3.22 5.57
N TYR A 71 -0.57 -4.21 6.39
CA TYR A 71 0.78 -4.74 6.37
C TYR A 71 1.01 -5.58 5.12
N SER A 72 2.18 -5.42 4.49
CA SER A 72 2.53 -6.07 3.22
C SER A 72 2.36 -7.60 3.25
N LEU A 73 2.72 -8.26 4.34
CA LEU A 73 2.56 -9.72 4.47
C LEU A 73 1.10 -10.15 4.62
N ASP A 74 0.25 -9.32 5.22
CA ASP A 74 -1.19 -9.60 5.30
C ASP A 74 -1.86 -9.40 3.95
N LEU A 75 -1.49 -8.35 3.22
CA LEU A 75 -1.93 -8.15 1.85
C LEU A 75 -1.47 -9.32 0.94
N ALA A 76 -0.25 -9.82 1.11
CA ALA A 76 0.23 -10.97 0.35
C ALA A 76 -0.62 -12.23 0.61
N ARG A 77 -1.01 -12.48 1.86
CA ARG A 77 -1.93 -13.58 2.21
C ARG A 77 -3.29 -13.41 1.54
N LEU A 78 -3.85 -12.20 1.57
CA LEU A 78 -5.13 -11.89 0.92
C LEU A 78 -5.06 -12.02 -0.60
N PHE A 79 -3.95 -11.65 -1.23
CA PHE A 79 -3.74 -11.88 -2.67
C PHE A 79 -3.77 -13.37 -3.03
N VAL A 80 -3.04 -14.20 -2.28
CA VAL A 80 -3.03 -15.66 -2.51
C VAL A 80 -4.42 -16.25 -2.30
N TRP A 81 -5.13 -15.81 -1.26
CA TRP A 81 -6.50 -16.22 -1.02
C TRP A 81 -7.45 -15.80 -2.16
N ALA A 82 -7.36 -14.56 -2.61
CA ALA A 82 -8.20 -14.02 -3.68
C ALA A 82 -8.01 -14.79 -4.99
N ILE A 83 -6.76 -15.07 -5.39
CA ILE A 83 -6.48 -15.84 -6.60
C ILE A 83 -7.04 -17.27 -6.52
N ARG A 84 -6.96 -17.91 -5.35
CA ARG A 84 -7.40 -19.30 -5.17
C ARG A 84 -8.90 -19.46 -4.99
N SER A 85 -9.59 -18.41 -4.55
CA SER A 85 -10.99 -18.49 -4.14
C SER A 85 -11.93 -17.67 -5.04
N TYR A 86 -11.39 -16.98 -6.04
CA TYR A 86 -12.20 -16.20 -6.98
C TYR A 86 -12.89 -17.11 -8.00
N GLU A 87 -14.22 -17.12 -7.95
CA GLU A 87 -15.08 -17.87 -8.87
C GLU A 87 -15.62 -17.02 -10.02
#